data_AF-A0A4R1RET9-F1
#
_entry.id   AF-A0A4R1RET9-F1
#
_cell.length_a   1.000
_cell.length_b   1.000
_cell.length_c   1.000
_cell.angle_alpha   90.00
_cell.angle_beta   90.00
_cell.angle_gamma   90.00
#
_symmetry.space_group_name_H-M   'P 1'
#
loop_
_entity.id
_entity.type
_entity.pdbx_description
1 polymer ?
#
loop_
_entity_poly.entity_id
_entity_poly.type
_entity_poly.pdbx_seq_one_letter_code
_entity_poly.pdbx_strand_id
1 'polypeptide(L)'
;MFKDYYNINSTGKWEDGQYILFKTKSDADFASQHSIKLEDLISMVSKWHIKLLKIRSLRKPPRTDDKILTSWNSLMLKGYVDAYRVFGNEEYLEKALKNANFIKTNQLRKDGGLFRNHKNGKSTIEGFSEDYAMVVQAFITLYEVTLDEKWLQSAKELTDYTITHFLDDKSKMLFFTSNLETNLITRKMEVIDGVIPSSNSIMAKNLLKLSHYYSNETYSKMAKQMLNNVYSDIMSVPSGYSNWLSLNLNYSNPYYEVAISGKDAKQKLKSLNSNYLPNILIAGSTKESNLSLLENRYVSDETYIYICLNSTCNLPTTSPEKALTQIKFK
;
A
#
# COMPACT_ATOMS: atom_id res chain seq x y z
N MET A 1 31.61 18.73 25.71
CA MET A 1 30.85 18.71 24.44
C MET A 1 30.24 17.35 24.12
N PHE A 2 31.02 16.32 23.71
CA PHE A 2 30.45 14.98 23.36
C PHE A 2 29.56 14.38 24.46
N LYS A 3 30.07 14.36 25.71
CA LYS A 3 29.36 13.86 26.89
C LYS A 3 28.00 14.55 27.11
N ASP A 4 27.94 15.84 26.84
CA ASP A 4 26.73 16.64 27.04
C ASP A 4 25.75 16.43 25.88
N TYR A 5 26.26 16.46 24.64
CA TYR A 5 25.49 16.25 23.41
C TYR A 5 24.71 14.92 23.39
N TYR A 6 25.30 13.87 23.95
CA TYR A 6 24.68 12.54 24.03
C TYR A 6 24.15 12.15 25.42
N ASN A 7 24.02 13.11 26.35
CA ASN A 7 23.50 12.84 27.70
C ASN A 7 24.23 11.70 28.42
N ILE A 8 25.56 11.65 28.36
CA ILE A 8 26.38 10.71 29.14
C ILE A 8 26.42 11.18 30.60
N ASN A 9 25.28 11.09 31.26
CA ASN A 9 24.99 11.50 32.64
C ASN A 9 24.01 10.48 33.26
N SER A 10 23.44 10.76 34.42
CA SER A 10 22.51 9.85 35.10
C SER A 10 21.31 9.47 34.24
N THR A 11 20.82 10.36 33.37
CA THR A 11 19.67 10.12 32.50
C THR A 11 19.99 9.15 31.38
N GLY A 12 21.22 9.17 30.85
CA GLY A 12 21.65 8.24 29.78
C GLY A 12 22.39 7.01 30.26
N LYS A 13 22.57 6.83 31.57
CA LYS A 13 23.19 5.63 32.13
C LYS A 13 22.27 4.43 31.95
N TRP A 14 22.81 3.37 31.35
CA TRP A 14 22.18 2.08 31.14
C TRP A 14 22.87 1.00 32.00
N GLU A 15 22.42 -0.24 31.87
CA GLU A 15 22.94 -1.43 32.54
C GLU A 15 24.46 -1.59 32.33
N ASP A 16 25.11 -2.27 33.28
CA ASP A 16 26.54 -2.60 33.25
C ASP A 16 27.49 -1.41 33.02
N GLY A 17 27.09 -0.23 33.52
CA GLY A 17 27.87 0.99 33.39
C GLY A 17 27.94 1.54 31.96
N GLN A 18 27.10 1.03 31.06
CA GLN A 18 26.97 1.51 29.68
C GLN A 18 26.12 2.79 29.63
N TYR A 19 26.16 3.49 28.50
CA TYR A 19 25.32 4.66 28.27
C TYR A 19 24.61 4.55 26.92
N ILE A 20 23.33 4.91 26.87
CA ILE A 20 22.61 5.09 25.61
C ILE A 20 22.95 6.50 25.11
N LEU A 21 23.50 6.57 23.91
CA LEU A 21 23.77 7.85 23.24
C LEU A 21 22.47 8.34 22.60
N PHE A 22 21.83 9.35 23.17
CA PHE A 22 20.63 9.98 22.61
C PHE A 22 20.66 11.49 22.78
N LYS A 23 19.90 12.19 21.93
CA LYS A 23 19.75 13.64 21.97
C LYS A 23 18.43 13.99 22.64
N THR A 24 18.45 15.05 23.45
CA THR A 24 17.26 15.66 24.06
C THR A 24 16.92 17.02 23.44
N LYS A 25 17.80 17.54 22.58
CA LYS A 25 17.71 18.87 21.96
C LYS A 25 18.04 18.77 20.48
N SER A 26 17.57 19.76 19.71
CA SER A 26 18.02 19.93 18.33
C SER A 26 19.48 20.37 18.29
N ASP A 27 20.14 20.20 17.14
CA ASP A 27 21.53 20.64 16.99
C ASP A 27 21.64 22.17 17.09
N ALA A 28 20.61 22.90 16.63
CA ALA A 28 20.53 24.35 16.75
C ALA A 28 20.43 24.81 18.22
N ASP A 29 19.55 24.19 19.00
CA ASP A 29 19.37 24.54 20.42
C ASP A 29 20.64 24.21 21.23
N PHE A 30 21.26 23.07 20.95
CA PHE A 30 22.52 22.68 21.60
C PHE A 30 23.66 23.65 21.25
N ALA A 31 23.80 24.02 19.97
CA ALA A 31 24.81 24.97 19.54
C ALA A 31 24.63 26.33 20.21
N SER A 32 23.39 26.83 20.28
CA SER A 32 23.04 28.08 20.96
C SER A 32 23.38 28.02 22.46
N GLN A 33 22.98 26.96 23.16
CA GLN A 33 23.27 26.79 24.60
C GLN A 33 24.78 26.78 24.89
N HIS A 34 25.57 26.19 24.01
CA HIS A 34 27.03 26.10 24.15
C HIS A 34 27.78 27.29 23.53
N SER A 35 27.05 28.28 22.99
CA SER A 35 27.64 29.46 22.33
C SER A 35 28.64 29.09 21.22
N ILE A 36 28.31 28.06 20.43
CA ILE A 36 29.08 27.62 19.26
C ILE A 36 28.26 27.79 17.99
N LYS A 37 28.93 27.93 16.85
CA LYS A 37 28.24 27.93 15.55
C LYS A 37 27.69 26.53 15.24
N LEU A 38 26.54 26.49 14.56
CA LEU A 38 25.90 25.24 14.17
C LEU A 38 26.81 24.41 13.24
N GLU A 39 27.54 25.07 12.35
CA GLU A 39 28.47 24.43 11.41
C GLU A 39 29.63 23.74 12.15
N ASP A 40 30.14 24.37 13.21
CA ASP A 40 31.20 23.81 14.05
C ASP A 40 30.70 22.57 14.80
N LEU A 41 29.47 22.62 15.34
CA LEU A 41 28.84 21.46 15.98
C LEU A 41 28.65 20.30 14.98
N ILE A 42 28.14 20.56 13.78
CA ILE A 42 27.97 19.54 12.74
C ILE A 42 29.31 18.89 12.39
N SER A 43 30.38 19.68 12.27
CA SER A 43 31.74 19.17 12.03
C SER A 43 32.23 18.29 13.18
N MET A 44 31.97 18.68 14.44
CA MET A 44 32.31 17.88 15.62
C MET A 44 31.54 16.55 15.66
N VAL A 45 30.22 16.60 15.42
CA VAL A 45 29.35 15.42 15.39
C VAL A 45 29.78 14.44 14.30
N SER A 46 30.09 14.93 13.10
CA SER A 46 30.62 14.11 12.01
C SER A 46 31.92 13.39 12.41
N LYS A 47 32.86 14.11 13.03
CA LYS A 47 34.11 13.50 13.55
C LYS A 47 33.84 12.44 14.63
N TRP A 48 32.86 12.65 15.51
CA TRP A 48 32.46 11.66 16.51
C TRP A 48 31.84 10.43 15.86
N HIS A 49 30.92 10.59 14.91
CA HIS A 49 30.31 9.49 14.17
C HIS A 49 31.35 8.64 13.44
N ILE A 50 32.35 9.25 12.81
CA ILE A 50 33.44 8.51 12.16
C ILE A 50 34.20 7.65 13.18
N LYS A 51 34.53 8.21 14.36
CA LYS A 51 35.22 7.45 15.42
C LYS A 51 34.35 6.32 15.99
N LEU A 52 33.09 6.60 16.29
CA LEU A 52 32.15 5.62 16.82
C LEU A 52 31.84 4.51 15.80
N LEU A 53 31.71 4.85 14.52
CA LEU A 53 31.49 3.88 13.45
C LEU A 53 32.65 2.90 13.33
N LYS A 54 33.91 3.37 13.42
CA LYS A 54 35.09 2.49 13.41
C LYS A 54 35.02 1.44 14.51
N ILE A 55 34.67 1.84 15.74
CA ILE A 55 34.50 0.91 16.86
C ILE A 55 33.28 -0.01 16.66
N ARG A 56 32.15 0.53 16.20
CA ARG A 56 30.92 -0.24 15.95
C ARG A 56 31.14 -1.32 14.88
N SER A 57 31.92 -1.03 13.84
CA SER A 57 32.24 -1.97 12.75
C SER A 57 33.09 -3.16 13.19
N LEU A 58 33.72 -3.12 14.38
CA LEU A 58 34.40 -4.28 14.97
C LEU A 58 33.44 -5.29 15.59
N ARG A 59 32.18 -4.90 15.83
CA ARG A 59 31.16 -5.80 16.36
C ARG A 59 30.71 -6.75 15.26
N LYS A 60 30.56 -8.03 15.59
CA LYS A 60 29.92 -9.00 14.68
C LYS A 60 28.50 -8.50 14.38
N PRO A 61 28.14 -8.23 13.11
CA PRO A 61 26.79 -7.79 12.78
C PRO A 61 25.79 -8.89 13.15
N PRO A 62 24.56 -8.54 13.56
CA PRO A 62 23.51 -9.53 13.73
C PRO A 62 23.27 -10.26 12.41
N ARG A 63 22.83 -11.52 12.47
CA ARG A 63 22.47 -12.27 11.27
C ARG A 63 21.27 -11.58 10.60
N THR A 64 21.42 -11.22 9.33
CA THR A 64 20.32 -10.70 8.52
C THR A 64 19.59 -11.87 7.85
N ASP A 65 18.25 -11.91 7.95
CA ASP A 65 17.46 -12.71 7.01
C ASP A 65 17.31 -11.91 5.72
N ASP A 66 17.96 -12.37 4.66
CA ASP A 66 18.02 -11.77 3.32
C ASP A 66 16.92 -12.30 2.39
N LYS A 67 15.96 -13.07 2.91
CA LYS A 67 14.80 -13.50 2.13
C LYS A 67 13.95 -12.29 1.75
N ILE A 68 13.59 -12.26 0.48
CA ILE A 68 12.63 -11.33 -0.09
C ILE A 68 11.25 -11.98 0.07
N LEU A 69 10.35 -11.36 0.84
CA LEU A 69 8.98 -11.83 1.00
C LEU A 69 8.04 -11.07 0.06
N THR A 70 7.17 -11.79 -0.63
CA THR A 70 6.25 -11.21 -1.62
C THR A 70 5.33 -10.19 -0.96
N SER A 71 4.65 -10.55 0.13
CA SER A 71 3.79 -9.62 0.88
C SER A 71 4.52 -8.32 1.31
N TRP A 72 5.73 -8.43 1.86
CA TRP A 72 6.50 -7.25 2.31
C TRP A 72 6.97 -6.38 1.14
N ASN A 73 7.32 -7.00 0.02
CA ASN A 73 7.64 -6.25 -1.20
C ASN A 73 6.41 -5.55 -1.75
N SER A 74 5.23 -6.16 -1.67
CA SER A 74 3.97 -5.49 -2.05
C SER A 74 3.63 -4.31 -1.14
N LEU A 75 3.85 -4.43 0.17
CA LEU A 75 3.72 -3.31 1.11
C LEU A 75 4.67 -2.16 0.74
N MET A 76 5.94 -2.48 0.45
CA MET A 76 6.93 -1.51 0.02
C MET A 76 6.54 -0.85 -1.32
N LEU A 77 6.06 -1.63 -2.29
CA LEU A 77 5.56 -1.14 -3.58
C LEU A 77 4.45 -0.11 -3.35
N LYS A 78 3.43 -0.46 -2.58
CA LYS A 78 2.33 0.44 -2.24
C LYS A 78 2.82 1.70 -1.55
N GLY A 79 3.75 1.60 -0.61
CA GLY A 79 4.36 2.75 0.07
C GLY A 79 5.06 3.71 -0.90
N TYR A 80 5.82 3.19 -1.87
CA TYR A 80 6.41 4.02 -2.92
C TYR A 80 5.35 4.69 -3.81
N VAL A 81 4.27 3.99 -4.15
CA VAL A 81 3.17 4.59 -4.93
C VAL A 81 2.46 5.69 -4.15
N ASP A 82 2.20 5.48 -2.86
CA ASP A 82 1.58 6.50 -2.01
C ASP A 82 2.49 7.74 -1.88
N ALA A 83 3.81 7.54 -1.74
CA ALA A 83 4.78 8.62 -1.74
C ALA A 83 4.85 9.34 -3.10
N TYR A 84 4.82 8.62 -4.22
CA TYR A 84 4.76 9.21 -5.55
C TYR A 84 3.50 10.07 -5.73
N ARG A 85 2.34 9.55 -5.31
CA ARG A 85 1.05 10.25 -5.44
C ARG A 85 1.08 11.64 -4.80
N VAL A 86 1.70 11.75 -3.61
CA VAL A 86 1.74 13.00 -2.84
C VAL A 86 2.90 13.91 -3.27
N PHE A 87 4.11 13.37 -3.41
CA PHE A 87 5.31 14.19 -3.63
C PHE A 87 5.63 14.40 -5.11
N GLY A 88 5.05 13.62 -6.01
CA GLY A 88 5.33 13.69 -7.45
C GLY A 88 6.77 13.37 -7.85
N ASN A 89 7.56 12.73 -6.96
CA ASN A 89 8.94 12.34 -7.23
C ASN A 89 8.97 11.03 -8.02
N GLU A 90 9.36 11.11 -9.30
CA GLU A 90 9.42 9.99 -10.23
C GLU A 90 10.32 8.82 -9.75
N GLU A 91 11.35 9.08 -8.94
CA GLU A 91 12.20 8.00 -8.37
C GLU A 91 11.38 7.00 -7.54
N TYR A 92 10.32 7.46 -6.87
CA TYR A 92 9.42 6.58 -6.13
C TYR A 92 8.60 5.70 -7.06
N LEU A 93 8.09 6.25 -8.16
CA LEU A 93 7.36 5.48 -9.16
C LEU A 93 8.28 4.46 -9.86
N GLU A 94 9.51 4.83 -10.19
CA GLU A 94 10.49 3.92 -10.77
C GLU A 94 10.80 2.74 -9.86
N LYS A 95 10.98 2.98 -8.56
CA LYS A 95 11.18 1.91 -7.55
C LYS A 95 9.94 1.02 -7.43
N ALA A 96 8.75 1.58 -7.43
CA ALA A 96 7.50 0.82 -7.41
C ALA A 96 7.37 -0.06 -8.66
N LEU A 97 7.62 0.48 -9.85
CA LEU A 97 7.56 -0.26 -11.12
C LEU A 97 8.62 -1.36 -11.17
N LYS A 98 9.85 -1.10 -10.73
CA LYS A 98 10.90 -2.13 -10.64
C LYS A 98 10.48 -3.29 -9.76
N ASN A 99 9.90 -3.00 -8.59
CA ASN A 99 9.39 -4.00 -7.67
C ASN A 99 8.20 -4.77 -8.26
N ALA A 100 7.23 -4.07 -8.86
CA ALA A 100 6.08 -4.70 -9.51
C ALA A 100 6.49 -5.68 -10.62
N ASN A 101 7.47 -5.29 -11.45
CA ASN A 101 8.03 -6.17 -12.47
C ASN A 101 8.82 -7.34 -11.85
N PHE A 102 9.54 -7.13 -10.75
CA PHE A 102 10.18 -8.24 -10.03
C PHE A 102 9.15 -9.28 -9.57
N ILE A 103 8.02 -8.85 -8.99
CA ILE A 103 6.93 -9.73 -8.56
C ILE A 103 6.37 -10.51 -9.77
N LYS A 104 6.04 -9.82 -10.88
CA LYS A 104 5.51 -10.48 -12.08
C LYS A 104 6.49 -11.48 -12.71
N THR A 105 7.79 -11.20 -12.67
CA THR A 105 8.80 -12.04 -13.33
C THR A 105 9.27 -13.20 -12.45
N ASN A 106 9.38 -13.01 -11.12
CA ASN A 106 10.06 -13.95 -10.23
C ASN A 106 9.14 -14.60 -9.19
N GLN A 107 7.99 -13.98 -8.88
CA GLN A 107 7.05 -14.48 -7.87
C GLN A 107 5.78 -15.05 -8.49
N LEU A 108 5.33 -14.53 -9.63
CA LEU A 108 4.20 -15.10 -10.36
C LEU A 108 4.61 -16.42 -11.02
N ARG A 109 3.88 -17.47 -10.68
CA ARG A 109 4.02 -18.82 -11.23
C ARG A 109 3.27 -18.92 -12.56
N LYS A 110 3.66 -19.91 -13.37
CA LYS A 110 3.03 -20.19 -14.68
C LYS A 110 1.55 -20.60 -14.57
N ASP A 111 1.15 -21.17 -13.44
CA ASP A 111 -0.23 -21.57 -13.16
C ASP A 111 -1.10 -20.44 -12.58
N GLY A 112 -0.57 -19.21 -12.50
CA GLY A 112 -1.26 -18.05 -11.93
C GLY A 112 -1.08 -17.88 -10.42
N GLY A 113 -0.42 -18.83 -9.73
CA GLY A 113 -0.13 -18.71 -8.31
C GLY A 113 1.02 -17.74 -8.00
N LEU A 114 1.24 -17.43 -6.73
CA LEU A 114 2.38 -16.66 -6.24
C LEU A 114 3.31 -17.55 -5.42
N PHE A 115 4.59 -17.19 -5.41
CA PHE A 115 5.52 -17.62 -4.39
C PHE A 115 5.52 -16.64 -3.21
N ARG A 116 5.77 -17.16 -2.00
CA ARG A 116 5.93 -16.41 -0.75
C ARG A 116 7.29 -15.75 -0.63
N ASN A 117 8.34 -16.47 -1.05
CA ASN A 117 9.72 -16.11 -0.78
C ASN A 117 10.59 -16.15 -2.03
N HIS A 118 11.64 -15.34 -2.00
CA HIS A 118 12.75 -15.40 -2.95
C HIS A 118 14.08 -15.26 -2.23
N LYS A 119 15.00 -16.17 -2.52
CA LYS A 119 16.36 -16.13 -1.99
C LYS A 119 17.32 -16.84 -2.94
N ASN A 120 18.49 -16.26 -3.15
CA ASN A 120 19.54 -16.81 -4.02
C ASN A 120 19.05 -17.17 -5.42
N GLY A 121 18.22 -16.30 -6.02
CA GLY A 121 17.66 -16.49 -7.37
C GLY A 121 16.55 -17.53 -7.47
N LYS A 122 16.05 -18.06 -6.35
CA LYS A 122 15.02 -19.11 -6.32
C LYS A 122 13.83 -18.71 -5.46
N SER A 123 12.65 -19.04 -5.95
CA SER A 123 11.38 -18.95 -5.21
C SER A 123 10.88 -20.37 -4.94
N THR A 124 10.46 -20.68 -3.72
CA THR A 124 10.30 -22.09 -3.30
C THR A 124 9.03 -22.39 -2.51
N ILE A 125 8.50 -21.42 -1.78
CA ILE A 125 7.35 -21.60 -0.90
C ILE A 125 6.12 -21.03 -1.60
N GLU A 126 5.01 -21.77 -1.61
CA GLU A 126 3.74 -21.29 -2.14
C GLU A 126 3.25 -20.05 -1.37
N GLY A 127 2.62 -19.11 -2.08
CA GLY A 127 2.06 -17.91 -1.50
C GLY A 127 0.89 -18.20 -0.57
N PHE A 128 0.79 -17.42 0.51
CA PHE A 128 -0.36 -17.39 1.39
C PHE A 128 -1.34 -16.30 0.92
N SER A 129 -2.59 -16.34 1.40
CA SER A 129 -3.60 -15.32 1.09
C SER A 129 -3.10 -13.89 1.34
N GLU A 130 -2.21 -13.69 2.31
CA GLU A 130 -1.51 -12.42 2.57
C GLU A 130 -0.75 -11.92 1.34
N ASP A 131 0.05 -12.78 0.68
CA ASP A 131 0.83 -12.42 -0.50
C ASP A 131 -0.09 -11.98 -1.63
N TYR A 132 -1.16 -12.73 -1.88
CA TYR A 132 -2.14 -12.36 -2.91
C TYR A 132 -2.86 -11.05 -2.58
N ALA A 133 -3.40 -10.92 -1.38
CA ALA A 133 -4.13 -9.72 -0.96
C ALA A 133 -3.27 -8.46 -1.09
N MET A 134 -2.00 -8.53 -0.68
CA MET A 134 -1.08 -7.40 -0.75
C MET A 134 -0.60 -7.11 -2.17
N VAL A 135 -0.30 -8.12 -3.00
CA VAL A 135 0.06 -7.91 -4.42
C VAL A 135 -1.10 -7.30 -5.18
N VAL A 136 -2.31 -7.82 -5.02
CA VAL A 136 -3.53 -7.30 -5.65
C VAL A 136 -3.73 -5.83 -5.27
N GLN A 137 -3.63 -5.51 -3.97
CA GLN A 137 -3.76 -4.12 -3.51
C GLN A 137 -2.69 -3.22 -4.13
N ALA A 138 -1.44 -3.67 -4.15
CA ALA A 138 -0.31 -2.93 -4.70
C ALA A 138 -0.47 -2.68 -6.21
N PHE A 139 -0.96 -3.66 -6.97
CA PHE A 139 -1.19 -3.53 -8.41
C PHE A 139 -2.38 -2.63 -8.75
N ILE A 140 -3.48 -2.70 -7.98
CA ILE A 140 -4.59 -1.74 -8.12
C ILE A 140 -4.07 -0.32 -7.87
N THR A 141 -3.32 -0.12 -6.78
CA THR A 141 -2.76 1.20 -6.45
C THR A 141 -1.74 1.70 -7.47
N LEU A 142 -0.95 0.80 -8.07
CA LEU A 142 -0.04 1.15 -9.16
C LEU A 142 -0.79 1.56 -10.43
N TYR A 143 -1.90 0.89 -10.77
CA TYR A 143 -2.80 1.33 -11.84
C TYR A 143 -3.33 2.75 -11.57
N GLU A 144 -3.79 3.05 -10.35
CA GLU A 144 -4.36 4.35 -9.98
C GLU A 144 -3.40 5.54 -10.19
N VAL A 145 -2.08 5.31 -10.32
CA VAL A 145 -1.09 6.38 -10.62
C VAL A 145 -0.47 6.28 -12.01
N THR A 146 -0.41 5.07 -12.60
CA THR A 146 0.22 4.86 -13.92
C THR A 146 -0.78 4.89 -15.07
N LEU A 147 -2.05 4.63 -14.79
CA LEU A 147 -3.12 4.36 -15.75
C LEU A 147 -2.80 3.20 -16.71
N ASP A 148 -1.89 2.30 -16.31
CA ASP A 148 -1.51 1.13 -17.09
C ASP A 148 -2.36 -0.08 -16.67
N GLU A 149 -3.37 -0.37 -17.47
CA GLU A 149 -4.38 -1.41 -17.22
C GLU A 149 -3.80 -2.80 -17.01
N LYS A 150 -2.57 -3.08 -17.46
CA LYS A 150 -1.92 -4.38 -17.24
C LYS A 150 -1.79 -4.72 -15.75
N TRP A 151 -1.64 -3.70 -14.89
CA TRP A 151 -1.53 -3.91 -13.45
C TRP A 151 -2.88 -4.29 -12.87
N LEU A 152 -3.94 -3.61 -13.32
CA LEU A 152 -5.30 -3.91 -12.90
C LEU A 152 -5.75 -5.30 -13.37
N GLN A 153 -5.40 -5.67 -14.61
CA GLN A 153 -5.64 -7.00 -15.16
C GLN A 153 -4.93 -8.08 -14.33
N SER A 154 -3.64 -7.90 -14.01
CA SER A 154 -2.92 -8.84 -13.14
C SER A 154 -3.49 -8.91 -11.72
N ALA A 155 -4.00 -7.79 -11.19
CA ALA A 155 -4.68 -7.78 -9.89
C ALA A 155 -5.98 -8.59 -9.94
N LYS A 156 -6.75 -8.50 -11.03
CA LYS A 156 -7.96 -9.28 -11.24
C LYS A 156 -7.65 -10.78 -11.33
N GLU A 157 -6.66 -11.17 -12.14
CA GLU A 157 -6.23 -12.57 -12.31
C GLU A 157 -5.80 -13.21 -10.99
N LEU A 158 -5.02 -12.48 -10.18
CA LEU A 158 -4.61 -12.94 -8.86
C LEU A 158 -5.78 -13.02 -7.87
N THR A 159 -6.75 -12.12 -7.99
CA THR A 159 -7.99 -12.18 -7.18
C THR A 159 -8.80 -13.43 -7.54
N ASP A 160 -8.99 -13.71 -8.83
CA ASP A 160 -9.69 -14.92 -9.30
C ASP A 160 -8.98 -16.20 -8.84
N TYR A 161 -7.65 -16.25 -8.94
CA TYR A 161 -6.85 -17.35 -8.40
C TYR A 161 -7.08 -17.50 -6.89
N THR A 162 -7.06 -16.40 -6.14
CA THR A 162 -7.26 -16.42 -4.69
C THR A 162 -8.64 -16.96 -4.33
N ILE A 163 -9.69 -16.51 -5.01
CA ILE A 163 -11.05 -17.00 -4.80
C ILE A 163 -11.12 -18.51 -5.07
N THR A 164 -10.53 -18.97 -6.16
CA THR A 164 -10.55 -20.39 -6.56
C THR A 164 -9.86 -21.30 -5.54
N HIS A 165 -8.74 -20.87 -4.97
CA HIS A 165 -7.88 -21.73 -4.17
C HIS A 165 -7.98 -21.52 -2.66
N PHE A 166 -8.47 -20.36 -2.20
CA PHE A 166 -8.46 -19.99 -0.78
C PHE A 166 -9.86 -19.79 -0.21
N LEU A 167 -10.91 -19.59 -1.03
CA LEU A 167 -12.26 -19.37 -0.52
C LEU A 167 -12.81 -20.61 0.20
N ASP A 168 -13.35 -20.37 1.38
CA ASP A 168 -14.21 -21.32 2.07
C ASP A 168 -15.67 -21.08 1.70
N ASP A 169 -16.33 -22.08 1.13
CA ASP A 169 -17.72 -21.95 0.71
C ASP A 169 -18.71 -21.80 1.86
N LYS A 170 -18.34 -22.22 3.08
CA LYS A 170 -19.22 -22.13 4.25
C LYS A 170 -19.20 -20.74 4.88
N SER A 171 -18.03 -20.26 5.25
CA SER A 171 -17.87 -18.93 5.89
C SER A 171 -17.87 -17.78 4.87
N LYS A 172 -17.62 -18.06 3.58
CA LYS A 172 -17.33 -17.04 2.56
C LYS A 172 -16.15 -16.14 2.92
N MET A 173 -15.19 -16.70 3.68
CA MET A 173 -13.90 -16.09 4.00
C MET A 173 -12.77 -16.86 3.33
N LEU A 174 -11.59 -16.25 3.23
CA LEU A 174 -10.41 -16.87 2.66
C LEU A 174 -9.59 -17.55 3.75
N PHE A 175 -9.26 -18.81 3.53
CA PHE A 175 -8.20 -19.49 4.25
C PHE A 175 -6.85 -18.82 4.02
N PHE A 176 -5.94 -18.97 4.98
CA PHE A 176 -4.58 -18.46 4.87
C PHE A 176 -3.74 -19.24 3.86
N THR A 177 -4.00 -20.54 3.73
CA THR A 177 -3.27 -21.46 2.85
C THR A 177 -4.16 -21.97 1.71
N SER A 178 -3.53 -22.24 0.57
CA SER A 178 -4.19 -22.80 -0.61
C SER A 178 -4.84 -24.16 -0.31
N ASN A 179 -5.90 -24.50 -1.05
CA ASN A 179 -6.47 -25.85 -1.07
C ASN A 179 -5.56 -26.89 -1.75
N LEU A 180 -4.49 -26.44 -2.42
CA LEU A 180 -3.47 -27.31 -3.01
C LEU A 180 -2.41 -27.76 -1.99
N GLU A 181 -2.31 -27.08 -0.84
CA GLU A 181 -1.42 -27.48 0.24
C GLU A 181 -2.02 -28.67 1.00
N THR A 182 -1.41 -29.84 0.85
CA THR A 182 -1.93 -31.12 1.36
C THR A 182 -1.35 -31.52 2.70
N ASN A 183 -0.29 -30.84 3.19
CA ASN A 183 0.41 -31.24 4.41
C ASN A 183 -0.21 -30.68 5.71
N LEU A 184 -1.34 -29.97 5.63
CA LEU A 184 -1.96 -29.29 6.77
C LEU A 184 -3.26 -29.98 7.21
N ILE A 185 -3.36 -30.29 8.52
CA ILE A 185 -4.54 -30.90 9.14
C ILE A 185 -5.73 -29.92 9.16
N THR A 186 -5.48 -28.62 9.36
CA THR A 186 -6.50 -27.56 9.37
C THR A 186 -5.96 -26.29 8.73
N ARG A 187 -6.84 -25.57 8.03
CA ARG A 187 -6.53 -24.28 7.42
C ARG A 187 -7.13 -23.17 8.28
N LYS A 188 -6.30 -22.22 8.69
CA LYS A 188 -6.72 -21.06 9.49
C LYS A 188 -7.20 -19.93 8.58
N MET A 189 -7.94 -18.99 9.14
CA MET A 189 -8.30 -17.73 8.51
C MET A 189 -7.74 -16.58 9.32
N GLU A 190 -7.25 -15.55 8.65
CA GLU A 190 -6.82 -14.30 9.29
C GLU A 190 -7.86 -13.22 9.03
N VAL A 191 -8.57 -12.83 10.09
CA VAL A 191 -9.65 -11.83 10.03
C VAL A 191 -9.41 -10.64 10.97
N ILE A 192 -8.62 -10.83 12.03
CA ILE A 192 -8.23 -9.78 12.97
C ILE A 192 -7.06 -9.00 12.37
N ASP A 193 -7.20 -7.68 12.26
CA ASP A 193 -6.13 -6.77 11.90
C ASP A 193 -5.16 -6.64 13.09
N GLY A 194 -3.89 -7.01 12.86
CA GLY A 194 -2.84 -6.99 13.87
C GLY A 194 -1.86 -5.83 13.65
N VAL A 195 -0.55 -6.11 13.72
CA VAL A 195 0.51 -5.14 13.37
C VAL A 195 0.36 -4.68 11.92
N ILE A 196 -0.15 -5.55 11.06
CA ILE A 196 -0.55 -5.29 9.68
C ILE A 196 -2.01 -5.72 9.49
N PRO A 197 -2.75 -5.15 8.52
CA PRO A 197 -4.11 -5.60 8.23
C PRO A 197 -4.15 -7.07 7.82
N SER A 198 -5.23 -7.76 8.20
CA SER A 198 -5.44 -9.17 7.86
C SER A 198 -5.59 -9.39 6.35
N SER A 199 -5.23 -10.58 5.86
CA SER A 199 -5.38 -10.90 4.44
C SER A 199 -6.83 -10.77 3.96
N ASN A 200 -7.80 -11.14 4.81
CA ASN A 200 -9.22 -11.01 4.46
C ASN A 200 -9.67 -9.56 4.40
N SER A 201 -9.24 -8.69 5.32
CA SER A 201 -9.63 -7.27 5.31
C SER A 201 -9.06 -6.54 4.10
N ILE A 202 -7.81 -6.85 3.72
CA ILE A 202 -7.19 -6.32 2.50
C ILE A 202 -7.93 -6.82 1.26
N MET A 203 -8.20 -8.13 1.17
CA MET A 203 -8.86 -8.68 -0.01
C MET A 203 -10.31 -8.20 -0.16
N ALA A 204 -11.05 -8.00 0.94
CA ALA A 204 -12.38 -7.43 0.88
C ALA A 204 -12.39 -6.00 0.29
N LYS A 205 -11.39 -5.17 0.61
CA LYS A 205 -11.20 -3.85 -0.03
C LYS A 205 -10.82 -3.97 -1.50
N ASN A 206 -9.97 -4.93 -1.86
CA ASN A 206 -9.60 -5.18 -3.23
C ASN A 206 -10.81 -5.62 -4.07
N LEU A 207 -11.64 -6.52 -3.54
CA LEU A 207 -12.89 -6.98 -4.15
C LEU A 207 -13.85 -5.82 -4.38
N LEU A 208 -14.01 -4.91 -3.41
CA LEU A 208 -14.80 -3.69 -3.61
C LEU A 208 -14.26 -2.89 -4.81
N LYS A 209 -12.98 -2.53 -4.81
CA LYS A 209 -12.38 -1.76 -5.93
C LYS A 209 -12.53 -2.46 -7.28
N LEU A 210 -12.20 -3.74 -7.36
CA LEU A 210 -12.30 -4.53 -8.59
C LEU A 210 -13.75 -4.69 -9.05
N SER A 211 -14.72 -4.72 -8.12
CA SER A 211 -16.15 -4.74 -8.48
C SER A 211 -16.56 -3.50 -9.26
N HIS A 212 -16.04 -2.33 -8.90
CA HIS A 212 -16.28 -1.08 -9.63
C HIS A 212 -15.55 -1.02 -10.97
N TYR A 213 -14.27 -1.42 -11.02
CA TYR A 213 -13.51 -1.40 -12.28
C TYR A 213 -14.07 -2.31 -13.37
N TYR A 214 -14.63 -3.46 -12.98
CA TYR A 214 -15.07 -4.51 -13.90
C TYR A 214 -16.59 -4.73 -13.88
N SER A 215 -17.37 -3.86 -13.23
CA SER A 215 -18.82 -4.06 -13.01
C SER A 215 -19.17 -5.47 -12.49
N ASN A 216 -18.34 -6.00 -11.59
CA ASN A 216 -18.43 -7.39 -11.14
C ASN A 216 -19.26 -7.50 -9.85
N GLU A 217 -20.54 -7.84 -9.99
CA GLU A 217 -21.46 -8.00 -8.86
C GLU A 217 -21.02 -9.09 -7.87
N THR A 218 -20.38 -10.17 -8.34
CA THR A 218 -19.92 -11.25 -7.48
C THR A 218 -18.88 -10.73 -6.50
N TYR A 219 -17.90 -9.94 -6.96
CA TYR A 219 -16.92 -9.31 -6.08
C TYR A 219 -17.57 -8.33 -5.09
N SER A 220 -18.55 -7.53 -5.55
CA SER A 220 -19.27 -6.59 -4.69
C SER A 220 -20.01 -7.32 -3.54
N LYS A 221 -20.75 -8.37 -3.89
CA LYS A 221 -21.48 -9.22 -2.93
C LYS A 221 -20.51 -9.91 -1.95
N MET A 222 -19.39 -10.43 -2.43
CA MET A 222 -18.36 -11.05 -1.59
C MET A 222 -17.75 -10.04 -0.61
N ALA A 223 -17.32 -8.87 -1.08
CA ALA A 223 -16.74 -7.82 -0.22
C ALA A 223 -17.71 -7.42 0.91
N LYS A 224 -19.00 -7.24 0.59
CA LYS A 224 -20.03 -6.91 1.56
C LYS A 224 -20.30 -8.05 2.55
N GLN A 225 -20.34 -9.30 2.06
CA GLN A 225 -20.52 -10.47 2.92
C GLN A 225 -19.35 -10.62 3.91
N MET A 226 -18.11 -10.49 3.43
CA MET A 226 -16.91 -10.59 4.27
C MET A 226 -16.93 -9.53 5.39
N LEU A 227 -17.33 -8.29 5.08
CA LEU A 227 -17.50 -7.24 6.09
C LEU A 227 -18.59 -7.58 7.11
N ASN A 228 -19.73 -8.09 6.65
CA ASN A 228 -20.84 -8.46 7.54
C ASN A 228 -20.46 -9.62 8.49
N ASN A 229 -19.65 -10.56 8.03
CA ASN A 229 -19.20 -11.71 8.84
C ASN A 229 -18.44 -11.29 10.10
N VAL A 230 -17.66 -10.20 10.04
CA VAL A 230 -16.86 -9.69 11.16
C VAL A 230 -17.57 -8.59 11.95
N TYR A 231 -18.82 -8.25 11.62
CA TYR A 231 -19.51 -7.10 12.22
C TYR A 231 -19.68 -7.23 13.74
N SER A 232 -20.03 -8.43 14.22
CA SER A 232 -20.17 -8.68 15.66
C SER A 232 -18.84 -8.53 16.41
N ASP A 233 -17.74 -8.99 15.82
CA ASP A 233 -16.39 -8.88 16.40
C ASP A 233 -15.89 -7.43 16.38
N ILE A 234 -16.18 -6.68 15.32
CA ILE A 234 -15.91 -5.23 15.24
C ILE A 234 -16.55 -4.50 16.43
N MET A 235 -17.81 -4.82 16.76
CA MET A 235 -18.51 -4.18 17.88
C MET A 235 -17.88 -4.53 19.22
N SER A 236 -17.27 -5.71 19.36
CA SER A 236 -16.61 -6.14 20.59
C SER A 236 -15.19 -5.58 20.74
N VAL A 237 -14.39 -5.54 19.67
CA VAL A 237 -12.99 -5.12 19.72
C VAL A 237 -12.65 -4.26 18.49
N PRO A 238 -13.17 -3.02 18.36
CA PRO A 238 -13.00 -2.21 17.16
C PRO A 238 -11.54 -1.99 16.73
N SER A 239 -10.62 -1.88 17.69
CA SER A 239 -9.19 -1.66 17.43
C SER A 239 -8.54 -2.79 16.64
N GLY A 240 -9.03 -4.04 16.80
CA GLY A 240 -8.54 -5.21 16.06
C GLY A 240 -9.13 -5.35 14.65
N TYR A 241 -9.93 -4.39 14.18
CA TYR A 241 -10.60 -4.46 12.87
C TYR A 241 -10.56 -3.12 12.12
N SER A 242 -9.50 -2.34 12.31
CA SER A 242 -9.35 -0.98 11.76
C SER A 242 -9.44 -0.93 10.22
N ASN A 243 -8.91 -1.93 9.50
CA ASN A 243 -8.97 -1.94 8.04
C ASN A 243 -10.37 -2.36 7.54
N TRP A 244 -11.08 -3.21 8.29
CA TRP A 244 -12.51 -3.48 8.05
C TRP A 244 -13.39 -2.27 8.30
N LEU A 245 -13.14 -1.50 9.35
CA LEU A 245 -13.82 -0.23 9.60
C LEU A 245 -13.56 0.77 8.47
N SER A 246 -12.34 0.80 7.91
CA SER A 246 -12.05 1.56 6.70
C SER A 246 -12.88 1.10 5.50
N LEU A 247 -13.11 -0.21 5.33
CA LEU A 247 -14.03 -0.74 4.30
C LEU A 247 -15.48 -0.35 4.60
N ASN A 248 -15.91 -0.39 5.87
CA ASN A 248 -17.24 0.05 6.27
C ASN A 248 -17.49 1.53 5.95
N LEU A 249 -16.48 2.39 6.11
CA LEU A 249 -16.55 3.79 5.69
C LEU A 249 -16.73 3.93 4.18
N ASN A 250 -16.21 2.99 3.37
CA ASN A 250 -16.45 2.98 1.93
C ASN A 250 -17.93 2.73 1.58
N TYR A 251 -18.64 1.94 2.38
CA TYR A 251 -20.07 1.71 2.19
C TYR A 251 -20.96 2.77 2.85
N SER A 252 -20.51 3.36 3.95
CA SER A 252 -21.32 4.28 4.77
C SER A 252 -21.27 5.72 4.30
N ASN A 253 -20.31 6.07 3.43
CA ASN A 253 -20.14 7.40 2.87
C ASN A 253 -20.20 7.36 1.34
N PRO A 254 -20.48 8.49 0.66
CA PRO A 254 -20.46 8.55 -0.81
C PRO A 254 -19.13 8.04 -1.39
N TYR A 255 -19.18 6.96 -2.16
CA TYR A 255 -18.01 6.36 -2.82
C TYR A 255 -17.97 6.83 -4.28
N TYR A 256 -17.08 7.80 -4.57
CA TYR A 256 -17.03 8.42 -5.89
C TYR A 256 -16.12 7.67 -6.85
N GLU A 257 -16.58 7.48 -8.08
CA GLU A 257 -15.76 6.98 -9.19
C GLU A 257 -15.31 8.19 -10.02
N VAL A 258 -14.00 8.41 -10.09
CA VAL A 258 -13.38 9.48 -10.86
C VAL A 258 -12.76 8.87 -12.10
N ALA A 259 -13.45 9.00 -13.23
CA ALA A 259 -12.97 8.51 -14.53
C ALA A 259 -12.29 9.64 -15.31
N ILE A 260 -11.07 9.39 -15.80
CA ILE A 260 -10.26 10.36 -16.55
C ILE A 260 -9.85 9.74 -17.88
N SER A 261 -10.39 10.25 -18.98
CA SER A 261 -10.15 9.66 -20.31
C SER A 261 -9.69 10.73 -21.29
N GLY A 262 -8.54 10.49 -21.94
CA GLY A 262 -7.94 11.37 -22.94
C GLY A 262 -6.42 11.49 -22.81
N LYS A 263 -5.77 12.11 -23.80
CA LYS A 263 -4.31 12.16 -23.92
C LYS A 263 -3.61 12.75 -22.68
N ASP A 264 -4.25 13.71 -21.99
CA ASP A 264 -3.70 14.40 -20.82
C ASP A 264 -4.15 13.79 -19.49
N ALA A 265 -4.70 12.56 -19.50
CA ALA A 265 -5.25 11.92 -18.29
C ALA A 265 -4.25 11.87 -17.13
N LYS A 266 -2.96 11.61 -17.41
CA LYS A 266 -1.91 11.60 -16.39
C LYS A 266 -1.66 12.99 -15.79
N GLN A 267 -1.69 14.03 -16.61
CA GLN A 267 -1.51 15.41 -16.14
C GLN A 267 -2.70 15.82 -15.25
N LYS A 268 -3.93 15.54 -15.67
CA LYS A 268 -5.14 15.86 -14.89
C LYS A 268 -5.19 15.06 -13.59
N LEU A 269 -4.80 13.78 -13.63
CA LEU A 269 -4.64 12.95 -12.44
C LEU A 269 -3.63 13.53 -11.46
N LYS A 270 -2.47 14.01 -11.93
CA LYS A 270 -1.47 14.66 -11.08
C LYS A 270 -2.05 15.89 -10.37
N SER A 271 -2.84 16.71 -11.07
CA SER A 271 -3.54 17.85 -10.46
C SER A 271 -4.54 17.41 -9.38
N LEU A 272 -5.32 16.35 -9.62
CA LEU A 272 -6.27 15.83 -8.63
C LEU A 272 -5.55 15.25 -7.39
N ASN A 273 -4.44 14.53 -7.59
CA ASN A 273 -3.65 13.92 -6.52
C ASN A 273 -3.00 14.92 -5.56
N SER A 274 -2.94 16.21 -5.92
CA SER A 274 -2.49 17.27 -5.00
C SER A 274 -3.50 17.56 -3.88
N ASN A 275 -4.71 17.00 -3.96
CA ASN A 275 -5.77 17.13 -2.98
C ASN A 275 -5.97 15.80 -2.23
N TYR A 276 -6.27 15.89 -0.94
CA TYR A 276 -6.69 14.72 -0.18
C TYR A 276 -8.16 14.40 -0.49
N LEU A 277 -8.38 13.34 -1.28
CA LEU A 277 -9.70 12.87 -1.67
C LEU A 277 -9.94 11.47 -1.06
N PRO A 278 -10.48 11.38 0.17
CA PRO A 278 -10.84 10.09 0.74
C PRO A 278 -12.00 9.47 -0.05
N ASN A 279 -12.19 8.16 0.08
CA ASN A 279 -13.39 7.49 -0.42
C ASN A 279 -13.69 7.64 -1.92
N ILE A 280 -12.65 7.72 -2.75
CA ILE A 280 -12.77 7.72 -4.21
C ILE A 280 -12.07 6.51 -4.83
N LEU A 281 -12.46 6.21 -6.06
CA LEU A 281 -11.81 5.29 -6.98
C LEU A 281 -11.33 6.07 -8.20
N ILE A 282 -10.06 5.93 -8.59
CA ILE A 282 -9.53 6.51 -9.82
C ILE A 282 -9.57 5.45 -10.93
N ALA A 283 -10.25 5.74 -12.03
CA ALA A 283 -10.10 5.04 -13.30
C ALA A 283 -9.56 6.03 -14.33
N GLY A 284 -8.53 5.66 -15.08
CA GLY A 284 -8.10 6.52 -16.17
C GLY A 284 -7.38 5.79 -17.29
N SER A 285 -7.37 6.42 -18.45
CA SER A 285 -6.67 5.92 -19.64
C SER A 285 -6.31 7.08 -20.58
N THR A 286 -5.17 6.94 -21.25
CA THR A 286 -4.73 7.85 -22.32
C THR A 286 -5.20 7.42 -23.71
N LYS A 287 -5.97 6.34 -23.80
CA LYS A 287 -6.50 5.70 -25.02
C LYS A 287 -7.88 5.10 -24.75
N GLU A 288 -8.53 4.60 -25.81
CA GLU A 288 -9.73 3.77 -25.64
C GLU A 288 -9.47 2.61 -24.68
N SER A 289 -10.46 2.35 -23.84
CA SER A 289 -10.42 1.38 -22.75
C SER A 289 -11.72 0.61 -22.69
N ASN A 290 -11.63 -0.68 -22.40
CA ASN A 290 -12.77 -1.56 -22.18
C ASN A 290 -13.12 -1.69 -20.69
N LEU A 291 -12.46 -0.94 -19.80
CA LEU A 291 -12.87 -0.88 -18.40
C LEU A 291 -14.25 -0.21 -18.33
N SER A 292 -15.17 -0.77 -17.55
CA SER A 292 -16.56 -0.30 -17.50
C SER A 292 -16.68 1.19 -17.14
N LEU A 293 -15.75 1.70 -16.33
CA LEU A 293 -15.72 3.12 -15.93
C LEU A 293 -15.17 4.07 -17.01
N LEU A 294 -14.58 3.54 -18.08
CA LEU A 294 -13.92 4.30 -19.15
C LEU A 294 -14.50 4.00 -20.54
N GLU A 295 -15.32 2.96 -20.66
CA GLU A 295 -15.95 2.54 -21.90
C GLU A 295 -16.75 3.69 -22.53
N ASN A 296 -16.54 3.94 -23.82
CA ASN A 296 -17.16 5.02 -24.59
C ASN A 296 -16.92 6.44 -24.04
N ARG A 297 -15.87 6.65 -23.22
CA ARG A 297 -15.51 7.98 -22.67
C ARG A 297 -14.26 8.60 -23.28
N TYR A 298 -13.57 7.88 -24.17
CA TYR A 298 -12.38 8.42 -24.84
C TYR A 298 -12.76 9.36 -25.97
N VAL A 299 -12.15 10.54 -25.98
CA VAL A 299 -12.25 11.53 -27.05
C VAL A 299 -10.83 11.89 -27.47
N SER A 300 -10.55 11.87 -28.78
CA SER A 300 -9.17 12.01 -29.29
C SER A 300 -8.55 13.39 -29.03
N ASP A 301 -9.39 14.42 -28.97
CA ASP A 301 -8.97 15.82 -29.03
C ASP A 301 -9.16 16.56 -27.70
N GLU A 302 -9.72 15.90 -26.69
CA GLU A 302 -9.95 16.48 -25.37
C GLU A 302 -9.86 15.41 -24.28
N THR A 303 -9.49 15.81 -23.06
CA THR A 303 -9.46 14.91 -21.91
C THR A 303 -10.58 15.27 -20.94
N TYR A 304 -11.49 14.34 -20.68
CA TYR A 304 -12.60 14.56 -19.76
C TYR A 304 -12.40 13.87 -18.43
N ILE A 305 -12.88 14.53 -17.37
CA ILE A 305 -13.02 14.01 -16.02
C ILE A 305 -14.51 13.83 -15.75
N TYR A 306 -14.89 12.63 -15.36
CA TYR A 306 -16.25 12.25 -14.98
C TYR A 306 -16.25 11.92 -13.50
N ILE A 307 -17.13 12.56 -12.75
CA ILE A 307 -17.37 12.25 -11.33
C ILE A 307 -18.70 11.52 -11.24
N CYS A 308 -18.63 10.25 -10.87
CA CYS A 308 -19.79 9.38 -10.78
C CYS A 308 -20.01 8.92 -9.34
N LEU A 309 -21.28 8.73 -8.98
CA LEU A 309 -21.74 8.23 -7.69
C LEU A 309 -22.95 7.34 -7.95
N ASN A 310 -22.95 6.11 -7.41
CA ASN A 310 -24.05 5.14 -7.58
C ASN A 310 -24.48 4.98 -9.04
N SER A 311 -23.52 4.71 -9.94
CA SER A 311 -23.74 4.52 -11.38
C SER A 311 -24.30 5.75 -12.13
N THR A 312 -24.39 6.92 -11.49
CA THR A 312 -24.81 8.18 -12.13
C THR A 312 -23.62 9.14 -12.18
N CYS A 313 -23.33 9.69 -13.36
CA CYS A 313 -22.26 10.67 -13.53
C CYS A 313 -22.81 12.08 -13.66
N ASN A 314 -22.09 13.06 -13.10
CA ASN A 314 -22.30 14.47 -13.40
C ASN A 314 -21.86 14.80 -14.82
N LEU A 315 -22.15 16.04 -15.26
CA LEU A 315 -21.61 16.54 -16.52
C LEU A 315 -20.07 16.48 -16.52
N PRO A 316 -19.44 15.91 -17.57
CA PRO A 316 -18.00 15.82 -17.64
C PRO A 316 -17.36 17.20 -17.74
N THR A 317 -16.16 17.31 -17.21
CA THR A 317 -15.40 18.57 -17.19
C THR A 317 -13.97 18.33 -17.64
N THR A 318 -13.38 19.35 -18.27
CA THR A 318 -11.96 19.35 -18.65
C THR A 318 -11.06 19.96 -17.58
N SER A 319 -11.64 20.65 -16.57
CA SER A 319 -10.92 21.30 -15.47
C SER A 319 -10.93 20.42 -14.20
N PRO A 320 -9.75 20.09 -13.63
CA PRO A 320 -9.63 19.43 -12.33
C PRO A 320 -10.32 20.19 -11.20
N GLU A 321 -10.24 21.52 -11.19
CA GLU A 321 -10.86 22.38 -10.17
C GLU A 321 -12.38 22.23 -10.18
N LYS A 322 -12.99 22.23 -11.37
CA LYS A 322 -14.43 21.97 -11.52
C LYS A 322 -14.80 20.54 -11.13
N ALA A 323 -13.91 19.56 -11.35
CA ALA A 323 -14.17 18.18 -10.94
C ALA A 323 -14.17 18.05 -9.41
N LEU A 324 -13.26 18.74 -8.72
CA LEU A 324 -13.18 18.74 -7.25
C LEU A 324 -14.45 19.29 -6.59
N THR A 325 -15.11 20.30 -7.16
CA THR A 325 -16.36 20.84 -6.59
C THR A 325 -17.55 19.88 -6.70
N GLN A 326 -17.45 18.85 -7.54
CA GLN A 326 -18.46 17.80 -7.67
C GLN A 326 -18.32 16.68 -6.62
N ILE A 327 -17.19 16.62 -5.92
CA ILE A 327 -16.92 15.66 -4.84
C ILE A 327 -17.26 16.33 -3.51
N LYS A 328 -18.25 15.81 -2.79
CA LYS A 328 -18.72 16.37 -1.51
C LYS A 328 -18.51 15.35 -0.40
N PHE A 329 -17.53 15.59 0.45
CA PHE A 329 -17.36 14.85 1.70
C PHE A 329 -18.27 15.48 2.77
N LYS A 330 -18.97 14.63 3.52
CA LYS A 330 -19.78 15.06 4.67
C LYS A 330 -18.94 15.21 5.92
#